data_AF-A0A7G2JW80-F1
#
_entry.id   AF-A0A7G2JW80-F1
#
_cell.length_a   1.000
_cell.length_b   1.000
_cell.length_c   1.000
_cell.angle_alpha   90.00
_cell.angle_beta   90.00
_cell.angle_gamma   90.00
#
_symmetry.space_group_name_H-M   'P 1'
#
loop_
_entity.id
_entity.type
_entity.pdbx_description
1 polymer ?
#
loop_
_entity_poly.entity_id
_entity_poly.type
_entity_poly.pdbx_seq_one_letter_code
_entity_poly.pdbx_strand_id
1 'polypeptide(L)' 'EPLLETNQVRIQSLCKLTGKTGVEMEALTAASVAALTIYDMCKAVQKDIVIEHVRLLEKSGGKSGHFIAEEK' A
#
# COMPACT_ATOMS: atom_id res chain seq x y z
N GLU A 1 3.39 -11.89 14.76
CA GLU A 1 2.81 -13.23 14.60
C GLU A 1 3.15 -13.77 13.22
N PRO A 2 3.30 -15.10 13.03
CA PRO A 2 3.45 -15.65 11.70
C PRO A 2 2.13 -15.44 10.97
N LEU A 3 2.17 -14.80 9.80
CA LEU A 3 1.00 -14.65 8.95
C LEU A 3 0.49 -16.05 8.60
N LEU A 4 -0.78 -16.34 8.94
CA LEU A 4 -1.52 -17.49 8.41
C LEU A 4 -1.20 -17.62 6.91
N GLU A 5 -1.07 -18.86 6.43
CA GLU A 5 -0.90 -19.16 5.00
C GLU A 5 -2.13 -18.69 4.21
N THR A 6 -2.15 -17.40 3.91
CA THR A 6 -3.11 -16.75 3.04
C THR A 6 -2.47 -16.61 1.67
N ASN A 7 -3.16 -17.06 0.61
CA ASN A 7 -2.73 -16.91 -0.78
C ASN A 7 -2.81 -15.44 -1.22
N GLN A 8 -1.98 -14.58 -0.62
CA GLN A 8 -1.95 -13.15 -0.86
C GLN A 8 -0.52 -12.62 -0.84
N VAL A 9 -0.32 -11.49 -1.52
CA VAL A 9 0.92 -10.72 -1.43
C VAL A 9 0.63 -9.40 -0.73
N ARG A 10 1.25 -9.20 0.44
CA ARG A 10 1.13 -7.94 1.18
C ARG A 10 2.19 -6.95 0.70
N ILE A 11 1.74 -5.79 0.24
CA ILE A 11 2.61 -4.69 -0.20
C ILE A 11 2.53 -3.56 0.80
N GLN A 12 3.68 -3.12 1.30
CA GLN A 12 3.80 -1.92 2.13
C GLN A 12 4.80 -0.96 1.50
N SER A 13 4.41 0.30 1.41
CA SER A 13 5.25 1.40 0.91
C SER A 13 5.40 2.47 1.99
N LEU A 14 6.57 3.11 2.01
CA LEU A 14 6.87 4.24 2.89
C LEU A 14 7.46 5.37 2.05
N CYS A 15 6.86 6.55 2.15
CA CYS A 15 7.38 7.77 1.54
C CYS A 15 7.65 8.80 2.62
N LYS A 16 8.72 9.58 2.45
CA LYS A 16 9.10 10.67 3.34
C LYS A 16 9.67 11.81 2.53
N LEU A 17 9.28 13.04 2.86
CA LEU A 17 9.87 14.24 2.29
C LEU A 17 10.00 15.35 3.34
N THR A 18 10.76 16.38 3.01
CA THR A 18 10.78 17.66 3.71
C THR A 18 10.15 18.71 2.80
N GLY A 19 8.91 19.11 3.05
CA GLY A 19 8.13 19.94 2.14
C GLY A 19 6.79 20.40 2.72
N LYS A 20 6.03 21.13 1.91
CA LYS A 20 4.79 21.81 2.36
C LYS A 20 3.54 20.92 2.28
N THR A 21 3.61 19.82 1.54
CA THR A 21 2.51 18.88 1.31
C THR A 21 2.87 17.50 1.87
N GLY A 22 1.85 16.70 2.18
CA GLY A 22 2.04 15.31 2.54
C GLY A 22 2.43 14.44 1.34
N VAL A 23 2.76 13.18 1.64
CA VAL A 23 3.15 12.14 0.65
C VAL A 23 2.21 10.93 0.66
N GLU A 24 0.95 11.16 1.03
CA GLU A 24 -0.05 10.11 1.07
C GLU A 24 -0.21 9.46 -0.32
N MET A 25 -0.20 10.28 -1.38
CA MET A 25 -0.39 9.82 -2.75
C MET A 25 0.82 9.07 -3.30
N GLU A 26 2.04 9.47 -2.95
CA GLU A 26 3.26 8.79 -3.35
C GLU A 26 3.31 7.39 -2.76
N ALA A 27 2.96 7.24 -1.47
CA ALA A 27 2.89 5.94 -0.83
C ALA A 27 1.80 5.05 -1.46
N LEU A 28 0.57 5.57 -1.63
CA LEU A 28 -0.53 4.82 -2.24
C LEU A 28 -0.25 4.44 -3.69
N THR A 29 0.35 5.35 -4.46
CA THR A 29 0.74 5.09 -5.85
C THR A 29 1.83 4.02 -5.93
N ALA A 30 2.85 4.10 -5.07
CA ALA A 30 3.92 3.10 -5.04
C ALA A 30 3.39 1.69 -4.75
N ALA A 31 2.50 1.55 -3.76
CA ALA A 31 1.86 0.26 -3.46
C ALA A 31 0.97 -0.23 -4.61
N SER A 32 0.20 0.67 -5.24
CA SER A 32 -0.70 0.33 -6.35
C SER A 32 0.08 -0.12 -7.58
N VAL A 33 1.13 0.60 -7.96
CA VAL A 33 1.96 0.25 -9.11
C VAL A 33 2.69 -1.06 -8.86
N ALA A 34 3.22 -1.29 -7.66
CA ALA A 34 3.81 -2.57 -7.30
C ALA A 34 2.80 -3.73 -7.41
N ALA A 35 1.55 -3.54 -6.96
CA ALA A 35 0.49 -4.53 -7.11
C ALA A 35 0.16 -4.80 -8.59
N LEU A 36 0.07 -3.75 -9.41
CA LEU A 36 -0.15 -3.88 -10.85
C LEU A 36 1.02 -4.58 -11.56
N THR A 37 2.26 -4.35 -11.14
CA THR A 37 3.43 -5.07 -11.64
C THR A 37 3.36 -6.56 -11.31
N ILE A 38 2.95 -6.92 -10.09
CA ILE A 38 2.76 -8.33 -9.71
C ILE A 38 1.65 -8.97 -10.54
N TYR A 39 0.52 -8.27 -10.72
CA TYR A 39 -0.53 -8.73 -11.62
C TYR A 39 0.02 -8.97 -13.03
N ASP A 40 0.78 -8.03 -13.59
CA ASP A 40 1.37 -8.15 -14.92
C ASP A 40 2.26 -9.39 -15.07
N MET A 41 3.06 -9.69 -14.05
CA MET A 41 3.94 -10.86 -14.02
C MET A 41 3.19 -12.19 -13.88
N CYS A 42 2.04 -12.20 -13.20
CA CYS A 42 1.31 -13.42 -12.85
C CYS A 42 0.06 -13.69 -13.71
N LYS A 43 -0.44 -12.70 -14.46
CA LYS A 43 -1.70 -12.79 -15.24
C LYS A 43 -1.73 -13.91 -16.29
N ALA A 44 -0.57 -14.42 -16.69
CA ALA A 44 -0.49 -15.55 -17.62
C ALA A 44 -0.91 -16.87 -16.95
N VAL A 45 -0.66 -17.02 -15.64
CA VAL A 45 -0.97 -18.21 -14.85
C VAL A 45 -2.36 -18.09 -14.22
N GLN A 46 -2.67 -16.93 -13.64
CA GLN A 46 -3.93 -16.68 -12.96
C GLN A 46 -4.48 -15.30 -13.35
N LYS A 47 -5.69 -15.25 -13.93
CA LYS A 47 -6.29 -14.01 -14.46
C LYS A 47 -7.21 -13.30 -13.47
N ASP A 48 -7.74 -14.02 -12.50
CA ASP A 48 -8.66 -13.55 -11.46
C ASP A 48 -7.93 -13.08 -10.19
N ILE A 49 -6.66 -12.67 -10.32
CA ILE A 49 -5.92 -12.00 -9.24
C ILE A 49 -6.66 -10.70 -8.90
N VAL A 50 -7.01 -10.52 -7.63
CA VAL A 50 -7.67 -9.32 -7.11
C VAL A 50 -6.63 -8.45 -6.40
N ILE A 51 -6.62 -7.16 -6.73
CA ILE A 51 -5.89 -6.13 -5.97
C ILE A 51 -6.92 -5.45 -5.07
N GLU A 52 -6.78 -5.63 -3.76
CA GLU A 52 -7.69 -5.10 -2.76
C GLU A 52 -6.94 -4.41 -1.62
N HIS A 53 -7.70 -3.73 -0.75
CA HIS A 53 -7.18 -3.10 0.46
C HIS A 53 -6.03 -2.09 0.27
N VAL A 54 -5.99 -1.37 -0.86
CA VAL A 54 -5.09 -0.22 -1.03
C VAL A 54 -5.54 0.91 -0.10
N ARG A 55 -4.79 1.14 0.98
CA ARG A 55 -5.14 2.12 2.02
C ARG A 55 -3.91 2.73 2.66
N LEU A 56 -4.08 3.94 3.20
CA LEU A 56 -3.08 4.59 4.03
C LEU A 56 -3.09 3.97 5.42
N LEU A 57 -1.92 3.53 5.91
CA LEU A 57 -1.77 2.94 7.24
C LEU A 57 -1.39 3.98 8.29
N GLU A 58 -0.48 4.86 7.93
CA GLU A 58 0.07 5.87 8.83
C GLU A 58 0.44 7.11 8.01
N LYS A 59 0.24 8.29 8.59
CA LYS A 59 0.79 9.54 8.07
C LYS A 59 1.13 10.48 9.20
N SER A 60 2.39 10.87 9.28
CA SER A 60 2.91 11.84 10.25
C SER A 60 3.23 13.17 9.60
N GLY A 61 2.90 14.28 10.28
CA GLY A 61 3.31 15.63 9.90
C GLY A 61 2.26 16.46 9.15
N GLY A 62 2.54 17.74 8.98
CA GLY A 62 1.58 18.72 8.48
C GLY A 62 0.56 19.17 9.54
N LYS A 63 -0.31 20.10 9.16
CA LYS A 63 -1.29 20.71 10.09
C LYS A 63 -2.32 19.73 10.63
N SER A 64 -2.62 18.65 9.90
CA SER A 64 -3.59 17.64 10.31
C SER A 64 -3.05 16.64 11.35
N GLY A 65 -1.77 16.72 11.71
CA GLY A 65 -1.17 15.89 12.75
C GLY A 65 -0.86 14.47 12.29
N HIS A 66 -0.78 13.55 13.26
CA HIS A 66 -0.45 12.15 13.04
C HIS A 66 -1.74 11.34 12.92
N PHE A 67 -1.82 10.57 11.85
CA PHE A 67 -2.89 9.64 11.56
C PHE A 67 -2.33 8.21 11.60
N ILE A 68 -3.05 7.32 12.30
CA ILE A 68 -2.83 5.88 12.29
C ILE A 68 -4.19 5.25 12.00
N ALA A 69 -4.26 4.40 10.98
CA ALA A 69 -5.49 3.74 10.62
C ALA A 69 -5.78 2.56 11.56
N GLU A 70 -7.03 2.39 11.98
CA GLU A 70 -7.44 1.26 12.82
C GLU A 70 -7.29 -0.07 12.07
N GLU A 71 -6.87 -1.12 12.78
CA GLU A 71 -6.90 -2.48 12.24
C GLU A 71 -8.34 -2.88 11.93
N LYS A 72 -8.60 -3.27 10.68
CA LYS A 72 -9.88 -3.79 10.20
C LYS A 72 -9.65 -5.15 9.59
#